data_AF-A0A2G7LMI8-F1
#
_entry.id   AF-A0A2G7LMI8-F1
#
_cell.length_a   1.000
_cell.length_b   1.000
_cell.length_c   1.000
_cell.angle_alpha   90.00
_cell.angle_beta   90.00
_cell.angle_gamma   90.00
#
_symmetry.space_group_name_H-M   'P 1'
#
loop_
_entity.id
_entity.type
_entity.pdbx_description
1 polymer ?
#
loop_
_entity_poly.entity_id
_entity_poly.type
_entity_poly.pdbx_seq_one_letter_code
_entity_poly.pdbx_strand_id
1 'polypeptide(L)'
;MNYYFLESQYPRRGFISGGTTFTPELGMNYVAIENPLPEGTTAEVELLSTVRNLKVDYFETITGTRHVSDRFKALLEETKTNIQFIPTTVCYHDGRSVEKTYWTVHQLDRLDVFDYENSKYGRKAVIAASVQQPPRKIVKVVSQICLHEERIGEHEFFMLDYINIFKPIISKDFYEVCRKHKLNLSVTEVGNLSI
;
A
#
# COMPACT_ATOMS: atom_id res chain seq x y z
N MET A 1 0.31 -19.31 6.63
CA MET A 1 0.65 -18.06 5.92
C MET A 1 -0.32 -17.02 6.42
N ASN A 2 0.20 -15.98 7.08
CA ASN A 2 -0.59 -15.10 7.95
C ASN A 2 -0.75 -13.68 7.40
N TYR A 3 -0.39 -13.44 6.13
CA TYR A 3 -0.31 -12.11 5.54
C TYR A 3 -0.74 -12.09 4.08
N TYR A 4 -1.31 -10.97 3.66
CA TYR A 4 -1.83 -10.76 2.31
C TYR A 4 -1.34 -9.44 1.72
N PHE A 5 -0.94 -9.45 0.45
CA PHE A 5 -0.78 -8.23 -0.34
C PHE A 5 -2.14 -7.61 -0.64
N LEU A 6 -2.24 -6.30 -0.45
CA LEU A 6 -3.37 -5.51 -0.95
C LEU A 6 -3.15 -5.14 -2.41
N GLU A 7 -4.10 -5.50 -3.26
CA GLU A 7 -4.01 -5.37 -4.71
C GLU A 7 -4.80 -4.16 -5.21
N SER A 8 -4.15 -3.25 -5.96
CA SER A 8 -4.82 -2.14 -6.66
C SER A 8 -5.36 -2.54 -8.03
N GLN A 9 -5.95 -3.72 -8.13
CA GLN A 9 -6.52 -4.24 -9.36
C GLN A 9 -7.84 -4.95 -9.10
N TYR A 10 -8.76 -4.79 -10.04
CA TYR A 10 -9.88 -5.70 -10.13
C TYR A 10 -9.37 -7.06 -10.56
N PRO A 11 -9.77 -8.18 -9.92
CA PRO A 11 -9.29 -9.53 -10.24
C PRO A 11 -9.39 -9.92 -11.74
N ARG A 12 -10.20 -9.21 -12.54
CA ARG A 12 -10.45 -9.50 -13.97
C ARG A 12 -10.68 -8.26 -14.86
N ARG A 13 -10.51 -7.04 -14.36
CA ARG A 13 -10.88 -5.80 -15.09
C ARG A 13 -9.75 -4.76 -15.20
N GLY A 14 -8.52 -5.15 -14.87
CA GLY A 14 -7.35 -4.28 -14.93
C GLY A 14 -7.14 -3.45 -13.67
N PHE A 15 -6.15 -2.56 -13.75
CA PHE A 15 -5.69 -1.74 -12.64
C PHE A 15 -6.65 -0.60 -12.32
N ILE A 16 -6.78 -0.30 -11.04
CA ILE A 16 -7.44 0.90 -10.55
C ILE A 16 -6.33 1.91 -10.35
N SER A 17 -6.41 3.04 -11.06
CA SER A 17 -5.40 4.09 -10.94
C SER A 17 -5.95 5.45 -11.38
N GLY A 18 -5.15 6.49 -11.14
CA GLY A 18 -5.47 7.89 -11.37
C GLY A 18 -4.27 8.79 -11.08
N GLY A 19 -4.41 10.09 -11.33
CA GLY A 19 -3.46 11.10 -10.86
C GLY A 19 -3.89 11.66 -9.51
N THR A 20 -2.94 12.14 -8.70
CA THR A 20 -3.21 12.78 -7.42
C THR A 20 -2.54 14.13 -7.33
N THR A 21 -3.32 15.13 -6.93
CA THR A 21 -2.85 16.47 -6.61
C THR A 21 -3.10 16.75 -5.13
N PHE A 22 -2.27 17.59 -4.53
CA PHE A 22 -2.38 17.98 -3.13
C PHE A 22 -2.56 19.48 -3.02
N THR A 23 -3.30 19.90 -2.00
CA THR A 23 -3.44 21.29 -1.60
C THR A 23 -3.01 21.39 -0.13
N PRO A 24 -1.98 22.18 0.21
CA PRO A 24 -1.12 22.96 -0.70
C PRO A 24 -0.28 22.05 -1.62
N GLU A 25 0.21 22.64 -2.72
CA GLU A 25 1.10 21.93 -3.65
C GLU A 25 2.38 21.47 -2.93
N LEU A 26 2.79 20.23 -3.19
CA LEU A 26 3.99 19.65 -2.61
C LEU A 26 5.23 20.17 -3.36
N GLY A 27 6.24 20.62 -2.62
CA GLY A 27 7.50 21.10 -3.21
C GLY A 27 8.38 19.98 -3.81
N MET A 28 7.96 18.72 -3.72
CA MET A 28 8.66 17.56 -4.27
C MET A 28 7.71 16.41 -4.57
N ASN A 29 8.20 15.39 -5.27
CA ASN A 29 7.45 14.18 -5.58
C ASN A 29 6.95 13.49 -4.28
N TYR A 30 5.65 13.18 -4.22
CA TYR A 30 5.01 12.55 -3.06
C TYR A 30 5.77 11.32 -2.53
N VAL A 31 6.23 10.45 -3.43
CA VAL A 31 6.96 9.21 -3.08
C VAL A 31 8.29 9.44 -2.37
N ALA A 32 8.84 10.65 -2.43
CA ALA A 32 10.08 11.03 -1.76
C ALA A 32 9.84 11.72 -0.39
N ILE A 33 8.57 11.92 -0.01
CA ILE A 33 8.22 12.58 1.24
C ILE A 33 8.11 11.53 2.35
N GLU A 34 9.09 11.56 3.25
CA GLU A 34 9.17 10.66 4.41
C GLU A 34 8.70 11.31 5.71
N ASN A 35 8.38 12.61 5.71
CA ASN A 35 7.84 13.32 6.89
C ASN A 35 6.32 13.49 6.77
N PRO A 36 5.59 13.63 7.89
CA PRO A 36 4.17 13.99 7.86
C PRO A 36 3.91 15.23 7.01
N LEU A 37 2.79 15.24 6.30
CA LEU A 37 2.33 16.40 5.54
C LEU A 37 1.77 17.47 6.48
N PRO A 38 1.80 18.76 6.08
CA PRO A 38 1.25 19.85 6.87
C PRO A 38 -0.21 19.61 7.27
N GLU A 39 -0.60 20.07 8.46
CA GLU A 39 -2.00 20.03 8.89
C GLU A 39 -2.90 20.81 7.91
N GLY A 40 -4.11 20.30 7.69
CA GLY A 40 -5.05 20.87 6.72
C GLY A 40 -4.74 20.52 5.25
N THR A 41 -3.71 19.71 4.98
CA THR A 41 -3.47 19.18 3.64
C THR A 41 -4.67 18.36 3.16
N THR A 42 -5.09 18.54 1.92
CA THR A 42 -6.11 17.74 1.24
C THR A 42 -5.55 17.18 -0.07
N ALA A 43 -6.16 16.09 -0.56
CA ALA A 43 -5.81 15.50 -1.84
C ALA A 43 -7.02 15.44 -2.78
N GLU A 44 -6.76 15.51 -4.07
CA GLU A 44 -7.73 15.26 -5.12
C GLU A 44 -7.19 14.18 -6.05
N VAL A 45 -8.06 13.24 -6.42
CA VAL A 45 -7.72 12.13 -7.30
C VAL A 45 -8.64 12.16 -8.51
N GLU A 46 -8.03 12.26 -9.68
CA GLU A 46 -8.72 12.02 -10.96
C GLU A 46 -8.39 10.60 -11.44
N LEU A 47 -9.40 9.74 -11.46
CA LEU A 47 -9.25 8.35 -11.93
C LEU A 47 -9.02 8.30 -13.44
N LEU A 48 -8.23 7.34 -13.89
CA LEU A 48 -8.06 7.06 -15.32
C LEU A 48 -9.40 6.74 -15.98
N SER A 49 -9.52 7.09 -17.26
CA SER A 49 -10.76 6.88 -18.04
C SER A 49 -11.21 5.42 -18.15
N THR A 50 -10.32 4.45 -17.88
CA THR A 50 -10.64 3.02 -17.83
C THR A 50 -11.47 2.64 -16.59
N VAL A 51 -11.42 3.44 -15.53
CA VAL A 51 -12.19 3.19 -14.29
C VAL A 51 -13.59 3.78 -14.44
N ARG A 52 -14.59 2.93 -14.68
CA ARG A 52 -15.99 3.36 -14.87
C ARG A 52 -16.85 3.32 -13.62
N ASN A 53 -16.47 2.49 -12.65
CA ASN A 53 -17.21 2.32 -11.40
C ASN A 53 -16.23 1.88 -10.31
N LEU A 54 -15.93 2.76 -9.36
CA LEU A 54 -15.02 2.51 -8.24
C LEU A 54 -15.80 1.96 -7.04
N LYS A 55 -15.64 0.66 -6.77
CA LYS A 55 -16.34 -0.02 -5.65
C LYS A 55 -15.41 -0.56 -4.57
N VAL A 56 -14.11 -0.50 -4.78
CA VAL A 56 -13.11 -1.06 -3.84
C VAL A 56 -13.04 -0.24 -2.57
N ASP A 57 -12.43 -0.79 -1.53
CA ASP A 57 -12.10 -0.05 -0.31
C ASP A 57 -10.62 0.32 -0.24
N TYR A 58 -9.83 -0.14 -1.20
CA TYR A 58 -8.40 0.16 -1.36
C TYR A 58 -8.02 0.32 -2.83
N PHE A 59 -7.22 1.32 -3.15
CA PHE A 59 -6.52 1.44 -4.44
C PHE A 59 -5.27 2.33 -4.35
N GLU A 60 -4.45 2.30 -5.39
CA GLU A 60 -3.23 3.07 -5.58
C GLU A 60 -3.27 3.84 -6.90
N THR A 61 -2.54 4.94 -6.95
CA THR A 61 -2.43 5.82 -8.13
C THR A 61 -1.05 5.72 -8.77
N ILE A 62 -0.90 6.25 -9.98
CA ILE A 62 0.41 6.32 -10.65
C ILE A 62 1.38 7.28 -9.96
N THR A 63 0.87 8.18 -9.12
CA THR A 63 1.67 9.10 -8.28
C THR A 63 2.20 8.42 -7.01
N GLY A 64 1.87 7.15 -6.79
CA GLY A 64 2.32 6.36 -5.64
C GLY A 64 1.55 6.64 -4.36
N THR A 65 0.41 7.34 -4.44
CA THR A 65 -0.49 7.54 -3.30
C THR A 65 -1.39 6.32 -3.13
N ARG A 66 -1.69 6.00 -1.87
CA ARG A 66 -2.56 4.88 -1.47
C ARG A 66 -3.83 5.45 -0.90
N HIS A 67 -4.97 4.93 -1.31
CA HIS A 67 -6.28 5.44 -0.91
C HIS A 67 -7.10 4.34 -0.28
N VAL A 68 -7.66 4.63 0.90
CA VAL A 68 -8.60 3.76 1.61
C VAL A 68 -9.95 4.44 1.72
N SER A 69 -11.03 3.65 1.68
CA SER A 69 -12.35 4.20 1.97
C SER A 69 -12.46 4.62 3.42
N ASP A 70 -13.42 5.49 3.72
CA ASP A 70 -13.74 5.92 5.09
C ASP A 70 -13.97 4.74 6.07
N ARG A 71 -14.63 3.68 5.59
CA ARG A 71 -14.88 2.46 6.38
C ARG A 71 -13.60 1.69 6.67
N PHE A 72 -12.68 1.65 5.72
CA PHE A 72 -11.38 0.99 5.93
C PHE A 72 -10.50 1.85 6.84
N LYS A 73 -10.46 3.17 6.65
CA LYS A 73 -9.83 4.09 7.61
C LYS A 73 -10.30 3.85 9.05
N ALA A 74 -11.62 3.78 9.28
CA ALA A 74 -12.16 3.56 10.63
C ALA A 74 -11.61 2.27 11.29
N LEU A 75 -11.51 1.17 10.54
CA LEU A 75 -10.93 -0.07 11.04
C LEU A 75 -9.42 0.03 11.29
N LEU A 76 -8.69 0.80 10.48
CA LEU A 76 -7.26 1.04 10.71
C LEU A 76 -7.02 1.86 11.97
N GLU A 77 -7.89 2.84 12.27
CA GLU A 77 -7.81 3.66 13.49
C GLU A 77 -8.10 2.88 14.77
N GLU A 78 -8.77 1.73 14.67
CA GLU A 78 -8.92 0.78 15.80
C GLU A 78 -7.62 -0.01 16.07
N THR A 79 -6.65 0.04 15.16
CA THR A 79 -5.35 -0.62 15.30
C THR A 79 -4.27 0.40 15.66
N LYS A 80 -3.13 -0.09 16.15
CA LYS A 80 -1.96 0.75 16.38
C LYS A 80 -1.34 1.09 15.03
N THR A 81 -1.45 2.36 14.63
CA THR A 81 -0.90 2.83 13.36
C THR A 81 -0.35 4.25 13.48
N ASN A 82 0.74 4.54 12.76
CA ASN A 82 1.31 5.88 12.62
C ASN A 82 0.82 6.60 11.35
N ILE A 83 -0.16 6.02 10.65
CA ILE A 83 -0.67 6.55 9.39
C ILE A 83 -1.27 7.94 9.59
N GLN A 84 -0.89 8.87 8.73
CA GLN A 84 -1.59 10.12 8.55
C GLN A 84 -2.65 9.95 7.45
N PHE A 85 -3.92 10.11 7.82
CA PHE A 85 -5.03 10.08 6.86
C PHE A 85 -5.32 11.47 6.32
N ILE A 86 -5.10 11.66 5.02
CA ILE A 86 -5.34 12.94 4.32
C ILE A 86 -6.73 12.89 3.66
N PRO A 87 -7.65 13.82 3.95
CA PRO A 87 -8.95 13.88 3.27
C PRO A 87 -8.76 13.90 1.75
N THR A 88 -9.47 13.03 1.03
CA THR A 88 -9.27 12.87 -0.42
C THR A 88 -10.59 12.88 -1.19
N THR A 89 -10.75 13.87 -2.06
CA THR A 89 -11.82 13.88 -3.05
C THR A 89 -11.43 13.01 -4.24
N VAL A 90 -12.31 12.13 -4.69
CA VAL A 90 -12.03 11.24 -5.84
C VAL A 90 -13.11 11.45 -6.90
N CYS A 91 -12.69 11.72 -8.14
CA CYS A 91 -13.56 11.86 -9.29
C CYS A 91 -13.16 10.90 -10.42
N TYR A 92 -14.15 10.52 -11.23
CA TYR A 92 -13.89 9.87 -12.51
C TYR A 92 -13.33 10.89 -13.50
N HIS A 93 -12.66 10.41 -14.56
CA HIS A 93 -12.16 11.24 -15.67
C HIS A 93 -13.23 12.16 -16.32
N ASP A 94 -14.52 11.84 -16.18
CA ASP A 94 -15.62 12.68 -16.69
C ASP A 94 -16.07 13.76 -15.68
N GLY A 95 -15.35 13.93 -14.57
CA GLY A 95 -15.60 14.91 -13.51
C GLY A 95 -16.65 14.47 -12.48
N ARG A 96 -17.34 13.34 -12.68
CA ARG A 96 -18.31 12.86 -11.68
C ARG A 96 -17.59 12.36 -10.43
N SER A 97 -18.09 12.74 -9.26
CA SER A 97 -17.59 12.20 -7.98
C SER A 97 -17.88 10.71 -7.86
N VAL A 98 -17.00 9.98 -7.19
CA VAL A 98 -17.28 8.61 -6.77
C VAL A 98 -18.23 8.59 -5.56
N GLU A 99 -18.91 7.46 -5.33
CA GLU A 99 -19.91 7.34 -4.26
C GLU A 99 -19.30 7.31 -2.85
N LYS A 100 -18.11 6.73 -2.70
CA LYS A 100 -17.45 6.56 -1.40
C LYS A 100 -16.55 7.75 -1.08
N THR A 101 -16.46 8.09 0.21
CA THR A 101 -15.41 8.97 0.73
C THR A 101 -14.09 8.21 0.87
N TYR A 102 -12.99 8.84 0.48
CA TYR A 102 -11.65 8.25 0.55
C TYR A 102 -10.67 9.14 1.32
N TRP A 103 -9.61 8.49 1.76
CA TRP A 103 -8.51 9.08 2.49
C TRP A 103 -7.20 8.57 1.93
N THR A 104 -6.23 9.47 1.72
CA THR A 104 -4.88 9.06 1.34
C THR A 104 -4.15 8.59 2.59
N VAL A 105 -3.61 7.38 2.52
CA VAL A 105 -2.74 6.78 3.53
C VAL A 105 -1.32 7.31 3.31
N HIS A 106 -0.94 8.26 4.16
CA HIS A 106 0.42 8.79 4.22
C HIS A 106 1.15 8.23 5.45
N GLN A 107 2.48 8.15 5.43
CA GLN A 107 3.29 7.55 6.51
C GLN A 107 2.92 6.09 6.85
N LEU A 108 2.67 5.26 5.84
CA LEU A 108 2.51 3.83 6.10
C LEU A 108 3.84 3.22 6.53
N ASP A 109 3.86 2.55 7.69
CA ASP A 109 5.07 1.95 8.25
C ASP A 109 5.76 1.03 7.25
N ARG A 110 7.08 1.15 7.13
CA ARG A 110 7.94 0.28 6.31
C ARG A 110 8.73 -0.62 7.22
N LEU A 111 8.53 -1.93 7.10
CA LEU A 111 9.14 -2.93 7.97
C LEU A 111 10.21 -3.73 7.23
N ASP A 112 11.38 -3.81 7.84
CA ASP A 112 12.46 -4.70 7.40
C ASP A 112 12.26 -6.13 7.94
N VAL A 113 11.29 -6.83 7.33
CA VAL A 113 10.84 -8.17 7.78
C VAL A 113 10.98 -9.23 6.68
N PHE A 114 11.65 -8.91 5.58
CA PHE A 114 11.92 -9.86 4.50
C PHE A 114 12.97 -10.89 4.94
N ASP A 115 12.64 -12.18 4.86
CA ASP A 115 13.57 -13.25 5.20
C ASP A 115 14.50 -13.55 4.02
N TYR A 116 15.72 -13.02 4.07
CA TYR A 116 16.72 -13.16 3.01
C TYR A 116 17.28 -14.58 2.87
N GLU A 117 17.08 -15.45 3.85
CA GLU A 117 17.58 -16.83 3.83
C GLU A 117 16.57 -17.74 3.14
N ASN A 118 15.31 -17.64 3.54
CA ASN A 118 14.23 -18.51 3.08
C ASN A 118 13.49 -17.98 1.84
N SER A 119 13.58 -16.68 1.53
CA SER A 119 12.99 -16.11 0.31
C SER A 119 13.78 -16.44 -0.95
N LYS A 120 13.10 -16.39 -2.12
CA LYS A 120 13.74 -16.53 -3.45
C LYS A 120 13.73 -15.19 -4.17
N TYR A 121 14.93 -14.70 -4.48
CA TYR A 121 15.15 -13.40 -5.10
C TYR A 121 16.46 -13.35 -5.88
N GLY A 122 16.58 -12.40 -6.79
CA GLY A 122 17.74 -12.21 -7.65
C GLY A 122 18.93 -11.57 -6.92
N ARG A 123 20.14 -11.83 -7.43
CA ARG A 123 21.41 -11.23 -6.95
C ARG A 123 21.72 -11.50 -5.47
N LYS A 124 21.37 -12.68 -4.94
CA LYS A 124 21.54 -13.05 -3.51
C LYS A 124 22.88 -12.64 -2.91
N ALA A 125 24.01 -13.00 -3.50
CA ALA A 125 25.34 -12.69 -2.95
C ALA A 125 25.57 -11.18 -2.78
N VAL A 126 25.14 -10.37 -3.75
CA VAL A 126 25.30 -8.91 -3.72
C VAL A 126 24.37 -8.28 -2.68
N ILE A 127 23.15 -8.79 -2.56
CA ILE A 127 22.18 -8.31 -1.56
C ILE A 127 22.66 -8.70 -0.16
N ALA A 128 23.04 -9.96 0.07
CA ALA A 128 23.52 -10.44 1.37
C ALA A 128 24.73 -9.65 1.88
N ALA A 129 25.68 -9.32 0.99
CA ALA A 129 26.80 -8.45 1.35
C ALA A 129 26.34 -7.04 1.77
N SER A 130 25.31 -6.48 1.12
CA SER A 130 24.78 -5.15 1.44
C SER A 130 23.89 -5.11 2.69
N VAL A 131 23.34 -6.25 3.13
CA VAL A 131 22.58 -6.33 4.38
C VAL A 131 23.51 -6.11 5.57
N GLN A 132 24.75 -6.61 5.48
CA GLN A 132 25.77 -6.48 6.53
C GLN A 132 26.62 -5.20 6.40
N GLN A 133 26.63 -4.56 5.22
CA GLN A 133 27.47 -3.39 4.94
C GLN A 133 26.66 -2.32 4.17
N PRO A 134 26.40 -1.15 4.79
CA PRO A 134 25.71 -0.04 4.13
C PRO A 134 26.48 0.47 2.89
N PRO A 135 25.79 1.03 1.88
CA PRO A 135 24.34 1.22 1.80
C PRO A 135 23.62 -0.08 1.39
N ARG A 136 22.48 -0.32 2.03
CA ARG A 136 21.65 -1.48 1.75
C ARG A 136 21.04 -1.41 0.35
N LYS A 137 21.10 -2.51 -0.39
CA LYS A 137 20.58 -2.58 -1.76
C LYS A 137 19.14 -3.07 -1.77
N ILE A 138 18.32 -2.45 -2.62
CA ILE A 138 16.94 -2.86 -2.86
C ILE A 138 16.89 -4.18 -3.64
N VAL A 139 16.10 -5.13 -3.17
CA VAL A 139 15.81 -6.38 -3.87
C VAL A 139 14.81 -6.12 -4.99
N LYS A 140 15.29 -6.16 -6.24
CA LYS A 140 14.48 -5.81 -7.42
C LYS A 140 13.62 -6.94 -7.98
N VAL A 141 14.06 -8.18 -7.82
CA VAL A 141 13.42 -9.37 -8.39
C VAL A 141 13.18 -10.37 -7.27
N VAL A 142 11.92 -10.68 -7.02
CA VAL A 142 11.47 -11.61 -5.98
C VAL A 142 10.50 -12.60 -6.61
N SER A 143 10.72 -13.89 -6.39
CA SER A 143 9.83 -14.97 -6.86
C SER A 143 9.09 -15.65 -5.72
N GLN A 144 9.64 -15.61 -4.51
CA GLN A 144 9.00 -16.14 -3.31
C GLN A 144 9.39 -15.29 -2.10
N ILE A 145 8.41 -14.99 -1.24
CA ILE A 145 8.57 -14.21 -0.02
C ILE A 145 8.31 -15.10 1.18
N CYS A 146 9.25 -15.08 2.10
CA CYS A 146 9.08 -15.48 3.49
C CYS A 146 9.27 -14.24 4.36
N LEU A 147 8.50 -14.13 5.43
CA LEU A 147 8.58 -13.00 6.36
C LEU A 147 9.09 -13.49 7.72
N HIS A 148 9.92 -12.66 8.36
CA HIS A 148 10.24 -12.78 9.78
C HIS A 148 9.04 -12.32 10.61
N GLU A 149 8.03 -13.20 10.77
CA GLU A 149 6.78 -12.87 11.46
C GLU A 149 7.02 -12.38 12.89
N GLU A 150 8.07 -12.87 13.56
CA GLU A 150 8.47 -12.46 14.90
C GLU A 150 8.92 -11.00 15.00
N ARG A 151 9.29 -10.38 13.87
CA ARG A 151 9.74 -8.98 13.79
C ARG A 151 8.65 -8.02 13.36
N ILE A 152 7.49 -8.53 12.92
CA ILE A 152 6.34 -7.71 12.50
C ILE A 152 5.67 -7.08 13.73
N GLY A 153 5.62 -7.79 14.86
CA GLY A 153 4.96 -7.30 16.07
C GLY A 153 3.46 -7.12 15.88
N GLU A 154 2.93 -5.95 16.27
CA GLU A 154 1.50 -5.63 16.25
C GLU A 154 1.04 -4.94 14.95
N HIS A 155 1.87 -4.90 13.91
CA HIS A 155 1.55 -4.17 12.68
C HIS A 155 0.54 -4.94 11.82
N GLU A 156 -0.65 -4.39 11.68
CA GLU A 156 -1.74 -4.96 10.89
C GLU A 156 -1.73 -4.53 9.42
N PHE A 157 -1.09 -3.41 9.11
CA PHE A 157 -1.03 -2.80 7.79
C PHE A 157 0.31 -2.07 7.60
N PHE A 158 1.14 -2.53 6.65
CA PHE A 158 2.51 -2.04 6.48
C PHE A 158 3.06 -2.29 5.07
N MET A 159 4.26 -1.78 4.79
CA MET A 159 5.03 -2.00 3.57
C MET A 159 6.31 -2.80 3.86
N LEU A 160 6.82 -3.55 2.88
CA LEU A 160 8.16 -4.12 2.98
C LEU A 160 9.22 -3.06 2.72
N ASP A 161 10.21 -2.98 3.60
CA ASP A 161 11.38 -2.15 3.38
C ASP A 161 12.46 -2.85 2.55
N TYR A 162 13.25 -2.09 1.80
CA TYR A 162 14.33 -2.58 0.91
C TYR A 162 13.92 -3.62 -0.15
N ILE A 163 12.62 -3.81 -0.39
CA ILE A 163 12.09 -4.70 -1.44
C ILE A 163 11.36 -3.85 -2.49
N ASN A 164 11.60 -4.11 -3.77
CA ASN A 164 10.94 -3.44 -4.89
C ASN A 164 9.52 -3.98 -5.13
N ILE A 165 8.72 -4.04 -4.07
CA ILE A 165 7.31 -4.41 -4.09
C ILE A 165 6.56 -3.27 -3.41
N PHE A 166 5.73 -2.58 -4.19
CA PHE A 166 5.04 -1.37 -3.74
C PHE A 166 3.65 -1.62 -3.17
N LYS A 167 3.27 -2.89 -3.04
CA LYS A 167 1.99 -3.33 -2.47
C LYS A 167 2.10 -3.40 -0.95
N PRO A 168 1.18 -2.76 -0.21
CA PRO A 168 1.06 -2.99 1.22
C PRO A 168 0.69 -4.43 1.54
N ILE A 169 1.00 -4.79 2.78
CA ILE A 169 0.65 -6.06 3.40
C ILE A 169 -0.35 -5.78 4.51
N ILE A 170 -1.37 -6.62 4.61
CA ILE A 170 -2.23 -6.73 5.78
C ILE A 170 -2.08 -8.09 6.44
N SER A 171 -2.23 -8.14 7.77
CA SER A 171 -2.31 -9.43 8.46
C SER A 171 -3.60 -10.17 8.10
N LYS A 172 -3.60 -11.47 8.34
CA LYS A 172 -4.78 -12.32 8.21
C LYS A 172 -5.88 -11.94 9.20
N ASP A 173 -5.53 -11.63 10.44
CA ASP A 173 -6.51 -11.34 11.48
C ASP A 173 -7.26 -10.05 11.16
N PHE A 174 -6.53 -9.02 10.75
CA PHE A 174 -7.13 -7.78 10.29
C PHE A 174 -7.88 -7.93 8.97
N TYR A 175 -7.40 -8.77 8.05
CA TYR A 175 -8.17 -9.10 6.85
C TYR A 175 -9.52 -9.77 7.20
N GLU A 176 -9.56 -10.66 8.18
CA GLU A 176 -10.81 -11.28 8.64
C GLU A 176 -11.76 -10.25 9.29
N VAL A 177 -11.24 -9.24 9.99
CA VAL A 177 -12.04 -8.09 10.46
C VAL A 177 -12.62 -7.33 9.26
N CYS A 178 -11.79 -6.98 8.26
CA CYS A 178 -12.23 -6.34 7.04
C CYS A 178 -13.34 -7.12 6.32
N ARG A 179 -13.23 -8.46 6.27
CA ARG A 179 -14.23 -9.36 5.68
C ARG A 179 -15.54 -9.37 6.46
N LYS A 180 -15.49 -9.41 7.79
CA LYS A 180 -16.69 -9.31 8.66
C LYS A 180 -17.44 -8.00 8.40
N HIS A 181 -16.71 -6.92 8.19
CA HIS A 181 -17.26 -5.61 7.83
C HIS A 181 -17.57 -5.48 6.32
N LYS A 182 -17.42 -6.54 5.52
CA LYS A 182 -17.73 -6.54 4.07
C LYS A 182 -17.00 -5.44 3.30
N LEU A 183 -15.72 -5.19 3.64
CA LEU A 183 -14.87 -4.36 2.80
C LEU A 183 -14.55 -5.11 1.50
N ASN A 184 -14.64 -4.39 0.38
CA ASN A 184 -14.33 -4.87 -0.96
C ASN A 184 -12.83 -4.70 -1.23
N LEU A 185 -12.05 -5.64 -0.72
CA LEU A 185 -10.60 -5.70 -0.87
C LEU A 185 -10.22 -6.80 -1.85
N SER A 186 -9.26 -6.50 -2.72
CA SER A 186 -8.58 -7.47 -3.57
C SER A 186 -7.27 -7.82 -2.89
N VAL A 187 -7.04 -9.11 -2.61
CA VAL A 187 -5.86 -9.57 -1.87
C VAL A 187 -5.24 -10.80 -2.51
N THR A 188 -3.92 -10.94 -2.33
CA THR A 188 -3.14 -12.13 -2.71
C THR A 188 -2.33 -12.58 -1.51
N GLU A 189 -2.25 -13.88 -1.22
CA GLU A 189 -1.42 -14.38 -0.13
C GLU A 189 0.06 -14.01 -0.33
N VAL A 190 0.74 -13.54 0.73
CA VAL A 190 2.18 -13.27 0.69
C VAL A 190 2.94 -14.58 0.69
N GLY A 191 3.53 -14.95 -0.44
CA GLY A 191 4.32 -16.17 -0.56
C GLY A 191 4.90 -16.30 -1.96
N ASN A 192 4.31 -17.16 -2.78
CA ASN A 192 4.71 -17.30 -4.18
C ASN A 192 4.18 -16.11 -4.99
N LEU A 193 5.09 -15.41 -5.67
CA LEU A 193 4.71 -14.36 -6.60
C LEU A 193 4.63 -14.99 -8.00
N SER A 194 3.45 -14.92 -8.61
CA SER A 194 3.29 -15.20 -10.04
C SER A 194 4.06 -14.11 -10.81
N ILE A 195 5.20 -14.49 -11.38
CA ILE A 195 5.96 -13.63 -12.30
C ILE A 195 5.31 -13.70 -13.68
#